data_AF-A0A7U5Y0W8-F1
#
_entry.id   AF-A0A7U5Y0W8-F1
#
_cell.length_a   1.000
_cell.length_b   1.000
_cell.length_c   1.000
_cell.angle_alpha   90.00
_cell.angle_beta   90.00
_cell.angle_gamma   90.00
#
_symmetry.space_group_name_H-M   'P 1'
#
loop_
_entity.id
_entity.type
_entity.pdbx_description
1 polymer ?
#
loop_
_entity_poly.entity_id
_entity_poly.type
_entity_poly.pdbx_seq_one_letter_code
_entity_poly.pdbx_strand_id
1 'polypeptide(L)'
;MEQKKSTDYHHGVRVLEINGGSRPTQAVSTAVVGLVCTANDADVTLFPLNTPVYVNNVVSAAGKAGDKGTLARTLEAIGAQTKPDTIIVRVQEGATPAETASNVIGGSNAAGQFTGLKALLAAESRLGIKPRILGAPGLDTQAVASEMAVIAQVPGREQQCPSFPRDRMSKRPLPLMPALAVAGGMLCLCWSITAHGTEHRITCPPLLEPGSVQGKAPTGGRFAMPQEAYLNVAGMLHGPPEESGYLVPAESKNTRQGKASNWMQRWRFDQPLGYPTFVYRGYGGGSGPLQVFYPIPEAATECTATTSKKANVLQSAVFVCR
;
A
#
# COMPACT_ATOMS: atom_id res chain seq x y z
N MET A 1 -9.07 -20.52 -44.54
CA MET A 1 -10.37 -20.74 -45.21
C MET A 1 -11.18 -19.46 -45.06
N GLU A 2 -11.21 -18.67 -46.12
CA GLU A 2 -12.00 -17.43 -46.23
C GLU A 2 -13.49 -17.76 -46.05
N GLN A 3 -14.10 -17.38 -44.93
CA GLN A 3 -15.56 -17.50 -44.78
C GLN A 3 -16.25 -16.28 -45.39
N LYS A 4 -16.74 -16.50 -46.61
CA LYS A 4 -17.66 -15.65 -47.37
C LYS A 4 -18.86 -15.24 -46.49
N LYS A 5 -18.93 -13.97 -46.10
CA LYS A 5 -20.06 -13.39 -45.35
C LYS A 5 -21.22 -13.11 -46.31
N SER A 6 -22.07 -14.11 -46.54
CA SER A 6 -23.40 -13.93 -47.15
C SER A 6 -24.26 -13.06 -46.22
N THR A 7 -24.95 -12.07 -46.77
CA THR A 7 -25.92 -11.22 -46.07
C THR A 7 -27.24 -11.97 -45.84
N ASP A 8 -27.17 -13.11 -45.16
CA ASP A 8 -28.35 -13.84 -44.69
C ASP A 8 -28.68 -13.37 -43.27
N TYR A 9 -29.67 -12.48 -43.18
CA TYR A 9 -30.24 -12.06 -41.91
C TYR A 9 -31.13 -13.18 -41.37
N HIS A 10 -30.59 -13.98 -40.45
CA HIS A 10 -31.37 -15.01 -39.77
C HIS A 10 -32.13 -14.39 -38.60
N HIS A 11 -33.46 -14.43 -38.67
CA HIS A 11 -34.33 -14.20 -37.52
C HIS A 11 -34.41 -15.49 -36.70
N GLY A 12 -33.49 -15.65 -35.75
CA GLY A 12 -33.44 -16.81 -34.86
C GLY A 12 -32.15 -16.83 -34.04
N VAL A 13 -32.13 -17.66 -32.99
CA VAL A 13 -30.91 -17.91 -32.20
C VAL A 13 -30.03 -18.89 -32.96
N ARG A 14 -28.79 -18.49 -33.27
CA ARG A 14 -27.78 -19.39 -33.85
C ARG A 14 -26.83 -19.86 -32.76
N VAL A 15 -26.64 -21.17 -32.67
CA VAL A 15 -25.56 -21.76 -31.86
C VAL A 15 -24.32 -21.86 -32.74
N LEU A 16 -23.26 -21.18 -32.34
CA LEU A 16 -21.91 -21.36 -32.86
C LEU A 16 -21.15 -22.13 -31.79
N GLU A 17 -20.88 -23.41 -32.03
CA GLU A 17 -20.03 -24.20 -31.15
C GLU A 17 -18.58 -23.76 -31.32
N ILE A 18 -18.15 -22.87 -30.43
CA ILE A 18 -16.76 -22.43 -30.35
C ILE A 18 -16.01 -23.49 -29.54
N ASN A 19 -15.42 -24.48 -30.22
CA ASN A 19 -14.46 -25.44 -29.63
C ASN A 19 -13.07 -24.79 -29.39
N GLY A 20 -13.04 -23.48 -29.17
CA GLY A 20 -11.85 -22.79 -28.66
C GLY A 20 -11.71 -23.19 -27.20
N GLY A 21 -10.70 -24.02 -26.91
CA GLY A 21 -10.41 -24.49 -25.56
C GLY A 21 -10.28 -23.36 -24.54
N SER A 22 -10.26 -23.76 -23.26
CA SER A 22 -10.13 -22.90 -22.08
C SER A 22 -9.35 -21.62 -22.39
N ARG A 23 -10.00 -20.45 -22.24
CA ARG A 23 -9.28 -19.18 -22.25
C ARG A 23 -8.26 -19.26 -21.12
N PRO A 24 -6.95 -19.28 -21.41
CA PRO A 24 -5.97 -19.49 -20.38
C PRO A 24 -6.03 -18.33 -19.38
N THR A 25 -6.23 -18.67 -18.10
CA THR A 25 -6.13 -17.72 -17.01
C THR A 25 -4.73 -17.11 -17.05
N GLN A 26 -4.67 -15.81 -17.32
CA GLN A 26 -3.40 -15.10 -17.27
C GLN A 26 -3.00 -14.98 -15.80
N ALA A 27 -1.81 -15.49 -15.45
CA ALA A 27 -1.26 -15.25 -14.13
C ALA A 27 -1.03 -13.74 -13.99
N VAL A 28 -1.66 -13.13 -12.99
CA VAL A 28 -1.45 -11.71 -12.69
C VAL A 28 -0.01 -11.59 -12.17
N SER A 29 0.85 -10.93 -12.95
CA SER A 29 2.23 -10.63 -12.52
C SER A 29 2.17 -9.68 -11.33
N THR A 30 2.64 -10.14 -10.16
CA THR A 30 2.73 -9.30 -8.96
C THR A 30 3.98 -8.41 -8.97
N ALA A 31 4.97 -8.76 -9.81
CA ALA A 31 6.28 -8.09 -9.91
C ALA A 31 6.34 -7.12 -11.10
N VAL A 32 5.33 -6.27 -11.28
CA VAL A 32 5.37 -5.21 -12.29
C VAL A 32 6.03 -3.97 -11.71
N VAL A 33 7.18 -3.59 -12.27
CA VAL A 33 7.97 -2.42 -11.83
C VAL A 33 7.64 -1.21 -12.69
N GLY A 34 7.15 -0.15 -12.07
CA GLY A 34 6.95 1.17 -12.66
C GLY A 34 8.14 2.08 -12.36
N LEU A 35 8.83 2.53 -13.40
CA LEU A 35 10.05 3.33 -13.32
C LEU A 35 9.83 4.70 -13.94
N VAL A 36 10.29 5.75 -13.26
CA VAL A 36 10.43 7.09 -13.83
C VAL A 36 11.90 7.46 -13.89
N CYS A 37 12.38 7.79 -15.08
CA CYS A 37 13.80 7.99 -15.33
C CYS A 37 14.04 9.11 -16.34
N THR A 38 15.22 9.72 -16.26
CA THR A 38 15.73 10.64 -17.28
C THR A 38 16.63 9.88 -18.24
N ALA A 39 16.46 10.15 -19.53
CA ALA A 39 17.36 9.71 -20.59
C ALA A 39 17.16 10.62 -21.80
N ASN A 40 18.14 11.46 -22.11
CA ASN A 40 18.01 12.42 -23.22
C ASN A 40 18.40 11.79 -24.57
N ASP A 41 19.20 10.72 -24.55
CA ASP A 41 19.76 10.01 -25.71
C ASP A 41 19.08 8.66 -26.00
N ALA A 42 18.07 8.29 -25.21
CA ALA A 42 17.24 7.12 -25.49
C ALA A 42 16.53 7.24 -26.85
N ASP A 43 16.33 6.09 -27.51
CA ASP A 43 15.58 6.02 -28.77
C ASP A 43 14.15 6.55 -28.56
N VAL A 44 13.83 7.66 -29.22
CA VAL A 44 12.53 8.35 -29.11
C VAL A 44 11.36 7.51 -29.60
N THR A 45 11.62 6.50 -30.45
CA THR A 45 10.58 5.60 -30.96
C THR A 45 10.20 4.55 -29.94
N LEU A 46 11.18 4.03 -29.20
CA LEU A 46 10.95 3.03 -28.15
C LEU A 46 10.54 3.70 -26.84
N PHE A 47 11.12 4.85 -26.52
CA PHE A 47 10.89 5.60 -25.29
C PHE A 47 10.41 7.03 -25.60
N PRO A 48 9.14 7.21 -26.03
CA PRO A 48 8.55 8.53 -26.15
C PRO A 48 8.52 9.27 -24.81
N LEU A 49 8.68 10.59 -24.86
CA LEU A 49 8.67 11.44 -23.67
C LEU A 49 7.29 11.41 -22.99
N ASN A 50 7.28 11.35 -21.65
CA ASN A 50 6.08 11.38 -20.79
C ASN A 50 5.01 10.33 -21.15
N THR A 51 5.42 9.24 -21.80
CA THR A 51 4.50 8.18 -22.22
C THR A 51 4.93 6.87 -21.58
N PRO A 52 4.03 6.15 -20.90
CA PRO A 52 4.36 4.86 -20.32
C PRO A 52 4.55 3.82 -21.43
N VAL A 53 5.68 3.13 -21.40
CA VAL A 53 6.02 2.05 -22.35
C VAL A 53 6.15 0.76 -21.57
N TYR A 54 5.54 -0.31 -22.08
CA TYR A 54 5.69 -1.65 -21.54
C TYR A 54 6.93 -2.32 -22.14
N VAL A 55 7.76 -2.88 -21.26
CA VAL A 55 8.97 -3.62 -21.60
C VAL A 55 8.98 -4.94 -20.83
N ASN A 56 9.04 -6.05 -21.57
CA ASN A 56 9.12 -7.41 -21.02
C ASN A 56 10.54 -7.99 -21.00
N ASN A 57 11.49 -7.35 -21.70
CA ASN A 57 12.89 -7.76 -21.74
C ASN A 57 13.80 -6.56 -21.50
N VAL A 58 14.14 -6.36 -20.23
CA VAL A 58 14.98 -5.27 -19.73
C VAL A 58 16.37 -5.23 -20.37
N VAL A 59 16.96 -6.39 -20.71
CA VAL A 59 18.30 -6.46 -21.32
C VAL A 59 18.27 -5.94 -22.75
N SER A 60 17.25 -6.32 -23.53
CA SER A 60 17.09 -5.80 -24.90
C SER A 60 16.72 -4.32 -24.93
N ALA A 61 16.01 -3.85 -23.90
CA ALA A 61 15.62 -2.46 -23.76
C ALA A 61 16.78 -1.56 -23.31
N ALA A 62 17.71 -2.09 -22.49
CA ALA A 62 18.92 -1.38 -22.08
C ALA A 62 19.76 -0.94 -23.28
N GLY A 63 19.89 -1.78 -24.32
CA GLY A 63 20.60 -1.41 -25.55
C GLY A 63 20.00 -0.22 -26.33
N LYS A 64 18.78 0.21 -25.99
CA LYS A 64 18.08 1.36 -26.60
C LYS A 64 17.88 2.53 -25.63
N ALA A 65 18.36 2.39 -24.40
CA ALA A 65 18.19 3.38 -23.33
C ALA A 65 19.18 4.55 -23.41
N GLY A 66 20.22 4.45 -24.24
CA GLY A 66 21.32 5.41 -24.29
C GLY A 66 22.28 5.26 -23.11
N ASP A 67 23.29 6.12 -23.02
CA ASP A 67 24.29 6.13 -21.95
C ASP A 67 24.09 7.31 -20.97
N LYS A 68 23.24 8.28 -21.32
CA LYS A 68 23.02 9.50 -20.51
C LYS A 68 21.75 9.37 -19.66
N GLY A 69 21.88 9.76 -18.39
CA GLY A 69 20.78 9.76 -17.42
C GLY A 69 20.75 8.50 -16.54
N THR A 70 19.58 8.16 -16.03
CA THR A 70 19.41 7.07 -15.03
C THR A 70 18.79 5.80 -15.60
N LEU A 71 18.26 5.83 -16.82
CA LEU A 71 17.53 4.70 -17.41
C LEU A 71 18.41 3.45 -17.65
N ALA A 72 19.55 3.59 -18.34
CA ALA A 72 20.39 2.45 -18.69
C ALA A 72 20.94 1.72 -17.46
N ARG A 73 21.51 2.47 -16.51
CA ARG A 73 22.02 1.92 -15.25
C ARG A 73 20.94 1.17 -14.47
N THR A 74 19.71 1.70 -14.47
CA THR A 74 18.58 1.05 -13.79
C THR A 74 18.19 -0.24 -14.49
N LEU A 75 18.07 -0.23 -15.82
CA LEU A 75 17.71 -1.43 -16.59
C LEU A 75 18.77 -2.52 -16.50
N GLU A 76 20.05 -2.15 -16.50
CA GLU A 76 21.16 -3.06 -16.27
C GLU A 76 21.13 -3.66 -14.86
N ALA A 77 20.92 -2.82 -13.83
CA ALA A 77 20.84 -3.28 -12.45
C ALA A 77 19.65 -4.23 -12.22
N ILE A 78 18.50 -3.94 -12.83
CA ILE A 78 17.34 -4.84 -12.79
C ILE A 78 17.65 -6.13 -13.55
N GLY A 79 18.17 -6.03 -14.77
CA GLY A 79 18.51 -7.17 -15.61
C GLY A 79 19.57 -8.10 -15.02
N ALA A 80 20.46 -7.58 -14.17
CA ALA A 80 21.43 -8.36 -13.41
C ALA A 80 20.77 -9.21 -12.30
N GLN A 81 19.63 -8.77 -11.77
CA GLN A 81 18.92 -9.49 -10.71
C GLN A 81 17.80 -10.38 -11.27
N THR A 82 16.87 -9.80 -12.04
CA THR A 82 15.66 -10.47 -12.52
C THR A 82 15.18 -9.88 -13.86
N LYS A 83 14.24 -10.56 -14.53
CA LYS A 83 13.60 -10.08 -15.77
C LYS A 83 12.10 -9.85 -15.55
N PRO A 84 11.70 -8.82 -14.78
CA PRO A 84 10.31 -8.52 -14.53
C PRO A 84 9.66 -7.77 -15.69
N ASP A 85 8.34 -7.75 -15.68
CA ASP A 85 7.55 -6.81 -16.48
C ASP A 85 7.78 -5.39 -15.99
N THR A 86 8.19 -4.50 -16.89
CA THR A 86 8.55 -3.12 -16.55
C THR A 86 7.72 -2.13 -17.33
N ILE A 87 7.29 -1.07 -16.64
CA ILE A 87 6.62 0.09 -17.24
C ILE A 87 7.56 1.27 -17.03
N ILE A 88 8.02 1.85 -18.13
CA ILE A 88 9.03 2.90 -18.11
C ILE A 88 8.39 4.20 -18.58
N VAL A 89 8.58 5.26 -17.81
CA VAL A 89 8.20 6.64 -18.18
C VAL A 89 9.47 7.47 -18.25
N ARG A 90 9.77 7.95 -19.46
CA ARG A 90 10.90 8.85 -19.71
C ARG A 90 10.48 10.29 -19.48
N VAL A 91 11.25 11.01 -18.67
CA VAL A 91 11.02 12.42 -18.34
C VAL A 91 12.18 13.27 -18.87
N GLN A 92 11.88 14.52 -19.22
CA GLN A 92 12.88 15.48 -19.67
C GLN A 92 13.70 15.97 -18.48
N GLU A 93 15.03 15.92 -18.63
CA GLU A 93 15.95 16.51 -17.66
C GLU A 93 15.90 18.05 -17.75
N GLY A 94 15.78 18.71 -16.60
CA GLY A 94 15.83 20.16 -16.47
C GLY A 94 17.26 20.68 -16.35
N ALA A 95 17.45 21.99 -16.47
CA ALA A 95 18.78 22.60 -16.30
C ALA A 95 19.22 22.62 -14.82
N THR A 96 18.25 22.57 -13.90
CA THR A 96 18.48 22.49 -12.46
C THR A 96 17.87 21.21 -11.86
N PRO A 97 18.41 20.70 -10.74
CA PRO A 97 17.84 19.53 -10.07
C PRO A 97 16.40 19.76 -9.58
N ALA A 98 16.02 21.01 -9.28
CA ALA A 98 14.66 21.38 -8.89
C ALA A 98 13.68 21.30 -10.08
N GLU A 99 14.08 21.75 -11.28
CA GLU A 99 13.29 21.59 -12.49
C GLU A 99 13.12 20.12 -12.88
N THR A 100 14.19 19.33 -12.75
CA THR A 100 14.12 17.88 -12.98
C THR A 100 13.15 17.21 -12.01
N ALA A 101 13.18 17.56 -10.71
CA ALA A 101 12.23 17.04 -9.73
C ALA A 101 10.78 17.42 -10.07
N SER A 102 10.53 18.65 -10.53
CA SER A 102 9.21 19.10 -10.98
C SER A 102 8.73 18.30 -12.20
N ASN A 103 9.61 18.05 -13.17
CA ASN A 103 9.29 17.25 -14.35
C ASN A 103 9.00 15.79 -13.97
N VAL A 104 9.71 15.24 -12.97
CA VAL A 104 9.52 13.86 -12.47
C VAL A 104 8.19 13.72 -11.73
N ILE A 105 7.80 14.68 -10.89
CA ILE A 105 6.47 14.70 -10.25
C ILE A 105 5.39 14.76 -11.34
N GLY A 106 5.58 15.68 -12.27
CA GLY A 106 4.69 15.88 -13.40
C GLY A 106 3.28 16.33 -13.01
N GLY A 107 2.45 16.48 -14.03
CA GLY A 107 1.11 17.03 -13.94
C GLY A 107 0.21 16.48 -15.02
N SER A 108 -0.84 17.24 -15.31
CA SER A 108 -1.66 17.03 -16.49
C SER A 108 -1.35 18.15 -17.47
N ASN A 109 -0.84 17.82 -18.65
CA ASN A 109 -0.61 18.81 -19.70
C ASN A 109 -1.96 19.31 -20.26
N ALA A 110 -1.94 20.43 -20.98
CA ALA A 110 -3.13 20.98 -21.65
C ALA A 110 -3.82 19.99 -22.62
N ALA A 111 -3.07 19.00 -23.13
CA ALA A 111 -3.59 17.89 -23.95
C ALA A 111 -4.24 16.76 -23.13
N GLY A 112 -4.43 16.93 -21.82
CA GLY A 112 -4.99 15.91 -20.92
C GLY A 112 -4.08 14.70 -20.67
N GLN A 113 -2.81 14.78 -21.10
CA GLN A 113 -1.83 13.72 -20.89
C GLN A 113 -1.17 13.88 -19.52
N PHE A 114 -1.14 12.79 -18.76
CA PHE A 114 -0.38 12.74 -17.53
C PHE A 114 1.11 12.65 -17.82
N THR A 115 1.92 13.42 -17.10
CA THR A 115 3.38 13.44 -17.23
C THR A 115 4.05 12.93 -15.95
N GLY A 116 5.32 12.54 -16.06
CA GLY A 116 6.12 12.08 -14.91
C GLY A 116 5.48 10.91 -14.16
N LEU A 117 5.48 10.98 -12.83
CA LEU A 117 4.92 9.96 -11.94
C LEU A 117 3.42 9.74 -12.16
N LYS A 118 2.65 10.79 -12.51
CA LYS A 118 1.22 10.66 -12.80
C LYS A 118 0.97 9.85 -14.08
N ALA A 119 1.93 9.75 -14.99
CA ALA A 119 1.81 8.90 -16.17
C ALA A 119 1.72 7.40 -15.81
N LEU A 120 2.24 6.99 -14.65
CA LEU A 120 2.12 5.61 -14.16
C LEU A 120 0.67 5.25 -13.80
N LEU A 121 -0.15 6.23 -13.37
CA LEU A 121 -1.59 6.01 -13.17
C LEU A 121 -2.32 5.79 -14.51
N ALA A 122 -1.83 6.40 -15.58
CA ALA A 122 -2.38 6.22 -16.93
C ALA A 122 -1.98 4.87 -17.55
N ALA A 123 -0.94 4.22 -17.03
CA ALA A 123 -0.43 2.96 -17.57
C ALA A 123 -1.48 1.84 -17.50
N GLU A 124 -2.27 1.77 -16.43
CA GLU A 124 -3.36 0.79 -16.31
C GLU A 124 -4.41 0.95 -17.42
N SER A 125 -4.77 2.19 -17.76
CA SER A 125 -5.77 2.46 -18.81
C SER A 125 -5.22 2.28 -20.23
N ARG A 126 -3.92 2.49 -20.44
CA ARG A 126 -3.29 2.42 -21.77
C ARG A 126 -2.74 1.05 -22.13
N LEU A 127 -2.08 0.41 -21.17
CA LEU A 127 -1.32 -0.83 -21.36
C LEU A 127 -2.04 -2.04 -20.73
N GLY A 128 -3.07 -1.82 -19.91
CA GLY A 128 -3.80 -2.89 -19.21
C GLY A 128 -3.02 -3.53 -18.06
N ILE A 129 -1.83 -3.01 -17.74
CA ILE A 129 -0.95 -3.53 -16.69
C ILE A 129 -0.79 -2.45 -15.62
N LYS A 130 -1.03 -2.83 -14.36
CA LYS A 130 -0.85 -1.95 -13.21
C LYS A 130 0.54 -2.15 -12.58
N PRO A 131 1.37 -1.10 -12.47
CA PRO A 131 2.61 -1.19 -11.72
C PRO A 131 2.33 -1.37 -10.22
N ARG A 132 3.02 -2.33 -9.59
CA ARG A 132 2.88 -2.66 -8.16
C ARG A 132 4.10 -2.21 -7.36
N ILE A 133 5.25 -2.07 -8.01
CA ILE A 133 6.50 -1.58 -7.44
C ILE A 133 6.79 -0.25 -8.13
N LEU A 134 6.98 0.82 -7.37
CA LEU A 134 7.25 2.15 -7.93
C LEU A 134 8.67 2.58 -7.56
N GLY A 135 9.38 3.18 -8.51
CA GLY A 135 10.72 3.68 -8.28
C GLY A 135 11.09 4.85 -9.20
N ALA A 136 11.82 5.81 -8.65
CA ALA A 136 12.44 6.91 -9.37
C ALA A 136 13.96 6.91 -9.08
N PRO A 137 14.74 6.02 -9.74
CA PRO A 137 16.14 5.79 -9.42
C PRO A 137 17.00 7.04 -9.62
N GLY A 138 17.63 7.51 -8.54
CA GLY A 138 18.53 8.67 -8.54
C GLY A 138 17.82 10.02 -8.67
N LEU A 139 16.48 10.05 -8.60
CA LEU A 139 15.63 11.23 -8.74
C LEU A 139 14.64 11.36 -7.56
N ASP A 140 14.84 10.58 -6.51
CA ASP A 140 14.05 10.48 -5.29
C ASP A 140 14.34 11.64 -4.30
N THR A 141 13.96 12.86 -4.69
CA THR A 141 13.95 13.99 -3.75
C THR A 141 12.76 13.89 -2.79
N GLN A 142 12.80 14.60 -1.65
CA GLN A 142 11.71 14.59 -0.65
C GLN A 142 10.33 14.93 -1.25
N ALA A 143 10.29 15.84 -2.22
CA ALA A 143 9.05 16.19 -2.93
C ALA A 143 8.54 15.04 -3.79
N VAL A 144 9.43 14.36 -4.53
CA VAL A 144 9.11 13.20 -5.38
C VAL A 144 8.64 12.02 -4.54
N ALA A 145 9.29 11.75 -3.39
CA ALA A 145 8.88 10.68 -2.48
C ALA A 145 7.49 10.90 -1.88
N SER A 146 7.16 12.16 -1.55
CA SER A 146 5.84 12.52 -1.01
C SER A 146 4.72 12.27 -2.03
N GLU A 147 4.94 12.67 -3.29
CA GLU A 147 4.00 12.42 -4.39
C GLU A 147 3.90 10.93 -4.75
N MET A 148 5.02 10.20 -4.67
CA MET A 148 5.02 8.75 -4.87
C MET A 148 4.18 8.02 -3.81
N ALA A 149 4.20 8.48 -2.55
CA ALA A 149 3.34 7.95 -1.49
C ALA A 149 1.85 8.19 -1.78
N VAL A 150 1.49 9.37 -2.31
CA VAL A 150 0.12 9.68 -2.73
C VAL A 150 -0.33 8.77 -3.86
N ILE A 151 0.52 8.55 -4.87
CA ILE A 151 0.22 7.67 -6.02
C ILE A 151 0.08 6.22 -5.59
N ALA A 152 0.93 5.75 -4.66
CA ALA A 152 0.85 4.41 -4.10
C ALA A 152 -0.45 4.15 -3.34
N GLN A 153 -1.03 5.18 -2.71
CA GLN A 153 -2.30 5.08 -1.98
C GLN A 153 -3.52 5.00 -2.90
N VAL A 154 -3.40 5.38 -4.18
CA VAL A 154 -4.55 5.35 -5.10
C VAL A 154 -4.98 3.88 -5.31
N PRO A 155 -6.15 3.47 -4.76
CA PRO A 155 -6.66 2.15 -5.04
C PRO A 155 -6.96 2.08 -6.53
N GLY A 156 -6.41 1.06 -7.20
CA GLY A 156 -6.55 0.90 -8.64
C GLY A 156 -8.02 0.90 -9.01
N ARG A 157 -8.35 1.55 -10.13
CA ARG A 157 -9.67 1.37 -10.73
C ARG A 157 -9.66 -0.01 -11.38
N GLU A 158 -9.83 -1.03 -10.55
CA GLU A 158 -10.17 -2.37 -11.00
C GLU A 158 -11.25 -2.21 -12.07
N GLN A 159 -10.99 -2.74 -13.27
CA GLN A 159 -11.86 -2.59 -14.43
C GLN A 159 -13.26 -3.11 -14.11
N GLN A 160 -14.11 -2.21 -13.64
CA GLN A 160 -15.52 -2.41 -13.47
C GLN A 160 -16.13 -2.50 -14.87
N CYS A 161 -16.52 -3.71 -15.26
CA CYS A 161 -17.43 -3.96 -16.37
C CYS A 161 -18.66 -3.00 -16.27
N PRO A 162 -19.11 -2.36 -17.37
CA PRO A 162 -20.01 -1.23 -17.29
C PRO A 162 -21.42 -1.71 -16.93
N SER A 163 -21.85 -1.43 -15.71
CA SER A 163 -23.28 -1.44 -15.35
C SER A 163 -23.68 -0.07 -14.82
N PHE A 164 -24.29 0.69 -15.75
CA PHE A 164 -25.40 1.62 -15.54
C PHE A 164 -25.22 2.86 -14.63
N PRO A 165 -25.95 3.94 -14.94
CA PRO A 165 -25.50 5.31 -14.74
C PRO A 165 -25.60 5.75 -13.27
N ARG A 166 -24.53 6.42 -12.81
CA ARG A 166 -24.54 7.21 -11.58
C ARG A 166 -25.58 8.32 -11.71
N ASP A 167 -26.65 8.21 -10.94
CA ASP A 167 -27.55 9.31 -10.71
C ASP A 167 -26.82 10.48 -10.05
N ARG A 168 -27.16 11.65 -10.56
CA ARG A 168 -26.60 12.96 -10.25
C ARG A 168 -27.21 13.47 -8.94
N MET A 169 -26.47 14.35 -8.26
CA MET A 169 -26.86 15.18 -7.09
C MET A 169 -26.67 14.49 -5.73
N SER A 170 -26.03 15.09 -4.75
CA SER A 170 -26.15 16.49 -4.32
C SER A 170 -24.81 17.05 -3.84
N LYS A 171 -24.33 18.11 -4.51
CA LYS A 171 -23.34 19.04 -3.97
C LYS A 171 -23.97 19.79 -2.80
N ARG A 172 -23.37 19.71 -1.62
CA ARG A 172 -23.50 20.75 -0.59
C ARG A 172 -22.10 21.15 -0.12
N PRO A 173 -21.69 22.41 -0.30
CA PRO A 173 -20.42 22.93 0.21
C PRO A 173 -20.63 23.45 1.63
N LEU A 174 -19.62 23.33 2.49
CA LEU A 174 -19.53 23.99 3.80
C LEU A 174 -18.07 23.89 4.31
N PRO A 175 -17.58 24.84 5.12
CA PRO A 175 -17.00 26.09 4.62
C PRO A 175 -15.52 26.28 5.03
N LEU A 176 -14.90 27.27 4.39
CA LEU A 176 -13.60 27.86 4.72
C LEU A 176 -13.55 28.46 6.13
N MET A 177 -12.36 28.35 6.76
CA MET A 177 -11.53 29.40 7.40
C MET A 177 -10.85 28.92 8.70
N PRO A 178 -9.75 29.56 9.17
CA PRO A 178 -8.62 30.13 8.42
C PRO A 178 -7.26 29.68 8.99
N ALA A 179 -6.21 29.84 8.17
CA ALA A 179 -4.83 29.86 8.63
C ALA A 179 -4.58 31.07 9.55
N LEU A 180 -3.84 30.85 10.64
CA LEU A 180 -3.16 31.91 11.37
C LEU A 180 -1.72 31.48 11.62
N ALA A 181 -0.82 32.06 10.84
CA ALA A 181 0.61 32.05 11.07
C ALA A 181 0.99 33.40 11.71
N VAL A 182 1.74 33.37 12.82
CA VAL A 182 2.61 34.48 13.21
C VAL A 182 3.93 33.90 13.70
N ALA A 183 4.99 34.37 13.05
CA ALA A 183 6.39 34.05 13.31
C ALA A 183 6.98 34.92 14.43
N GLY A 184 8.04 34.44 15.06
CA GLY A 184 9.02 35.26 15.78
C GLY A 184 9.56 34.62 17.06
N GLY A 185 10.84 34.22 17.05
CA GLY A 185 11.55 33.87 18.29
C GLY A 185 12.70 32.87 18.10
N MET A 186 13.87 33.39 17.77
CA MET A 186 15.15 32.69 17.60
C MET A 186 15.80 32.33 18.94
N LEU A 187 16.22 31.07 19.14
CA LEU A 187 17.51 30.73 19.80
C LEU A 187 17.90 29.25 19.58
N CYS A 188 19.04 29.05 18.92
CA CYS A 188 19.79 27.80 18.92
C CYS A 188 20.24 27.42 20.33
N LEU A 189 19.93 26.21 20.78
CA LEU A 189 20.77 25.45 21.71
C LEU A 189 20.86 24.00 21.23
N CYS A 190 22.09 23.60 20.94
CA CYS A 190 22.49 22.26 20.60
C CYS A 190 22.18 21.33 21.80
N TRP A 191 21.36 20.30 21.58
CA TRP A 191 21.38 19.12 22.45
C TRP A 191 21.30 17.87 21.58
N SER A 192 22.33 17.05 21.74
CA SER A 192 22.56 15.77 21.11
C SER A 192 21.31 14.89 21.18
N ILE A 193 20.67 14.62 20.04
CA ILE A 193 19.68 13.55 19.97
C ILE A 193 20.46 12.24 19.81
N THR A 194 20.99 11.75 20.92
CA THR A 194 21.24 10.32 21.07
C THR A 194 19.86 9.67 21.08
N ALA A 195 19.42 9.15 19.94
CA ALA A 195 18.16 8.43 19.79
C ALA A 195 18.20 7.18 20.68
N HIS A 196 17.78 7.32 21.94
CA HIS A 196 17.45 6.21 22.80
C HIS A 196 16.09 5.70 22.39
N GLY A 197 16.05 4.44 21.94
CA GLY A 197 14.90 3.54 21.87
C GLY A 197 13.55 4.17 21.50
N THR A 198 13.14 4.03 20.24
CA THR A 198 11.76 4.34 19.83
C THR A 198 10.78 3.40 20.53
N GLU A 199 10.22 3.83 21.67
CA GLU A 199 9.18 3.09 22.38
C GLU A 199 7.90 3.04 21.52
N HIS A 200 7.50 1.84 21.09
CA HIS A 200 6.28 1.65 20.32
C HIS A 200 5.12 1.32 21.27
N ARG A 201 4.25 2.32 21.49
CA ARG A 201 3.10 2.23 22.40
C ARG A 201 1.80 2.01 21.63
N ILE A 202 1.14 0.89 21.90
CA ILE A 202 -0.16 0.54 21.31
C ILE A 202 -1.21 0.58 22.42
N THR A 203 -2.03 1.63 22.44
CA THR A 203 -3.21 1.74 23.32
C THR A 203 -4.45 1.38 22.52
N CYS A 204 -5.33 0.54 23.07
CA CYS A 204 -6.63 0.32 22.44
C CYS A 204 -7.80 0.63 23.37
N PRO A 205 -8.90 1.12 22.78
CA PRO A 205 -10.10 1.43 23.53
C PRO A 205 -10.78 0.14 24.04
N PRO A 206 -11.48 0.22 25.18
CA PRO A 206 -12.30 -0.88 25.70
C PRO A 206 -13.49 -1.25 24.82
N LEU A 207 -13.96 -0.29 24.01
CA LEU A 207 -15.16 -0.38 23.20
C LEU A 207 -14.83 0.01 21.76
N LEU A 208 -15.28 -0.78 20.80
CA LEU A 208 -15.29 -0.39 19.39
C LEU A 208 -16.68 0.13 19.01
N GLU A 209 -16.72 1.33 18.45
CA GLU A 209 -17.96 1.95 17.98
C GLU A 209 -18.45 1.29 16.67
N PRO A 210 -19.77 1.35 16.39
CA PRO A 210 -20.31 0.86 15.12
C PRO A 210 -19.63 1.55 13.91
N GLY A 211 -19.08 0.76 13.00
CA GLY A 211 -18.43 1.26 11.78
C GLY A 211 -16.93 1.54 11.88
N SER A 212 -16.30 1.32 13.05
CA SER A 212 -14.83 1.44 13.19
C SER A 212 -14.05 0.38 12.41
N VAL A 213 -14.69 -0.70 11.98
CA VAL A 213 -14.08 -1.77 11.17
C VAL A 213 -14.46 -1.59 9.71
N GLN A 214 -13.48 -1.30 8.86
CA GLN A 214 -13.65 -1.19 7.41
C GLN A 214 -12.74 -2.23 6.75
N GLY A 215 -13.31 -3.07 5.88
CA GLY A 215 -12.58 -4.16 5.23
C GLY A 215 -13.23 -4.60 3.92
N LYS A 216 -12.50 -5.39 3.13
CA LYS A 216 -12.98 -5.96 1.88
C LYS A 216 -13.89 -7.14 2.17
N ALA A 217 -15.20 -6.94 2.11
CA ALA A 217 -16.17 -8.01 2.25
C ALA A 217 -16.06 -9.03 1.09
N PRO A 218 -16.38 -10.32 1.31
CA PRO A 218 -16.48 -11.30 0.22
C PRO A 218 -17.47 -10.81 -0.84
N THR A 219 -17.31 -11.24 -2.10
CA THR A 219 -18.05 -10.70 -3.25
C THR A 219 -19.55 -10.64 -3.00
N GLY A 220 -20.13 -9.43 -3.02
CA GLY A 220 -21.56 -9.18 -2.77
C GLY A 220 -21.96 -9.04 -1.30
N GLY A 221 -21.05 -9.32 -0.36
CA GLY A 221 -21.24 -9.12 1.07
C GLY A 221 -20.95 -7.69 1.51
N ARG A 222 -21.45 -7.32 2.69
CA ARG A 222 -21.07 -6.09 3.40
C ARG A 222 -20.68 -6.48 4.82
N PHE A 223 -19.55 -5.97 5.30
CA PHE A 223 -19.26 -6.02 6.73
C PHE A 223 -20.13 -4.97 7.42
N ALA A 224 -20.90 -5.40 8.40
CA ALA A 224 -21.64 -4.54 9.30
C ALA A 224 -21.39 -5.03 10.71
N MET A 225 -21.06 -4.09 11.60
CA MET A 225 -20.96 -4.32 13.03
C MET A 225 -22.14 -3.59 13.69
N PRO A 226 -23.30 -4.26 13.83
CA PRO A 226 -24.54 -3.62 14.26
C PRO A 226 -24.59 -3.31 15.76
N GLN A 227 -23.67 -3.90 16.54
CA GLN A 227 -23.57 -3.73 17.99
C GLN A 227 -22.11 -3.46 18.37
N GLU A 228 -21.93 -2.82 19.52
CA GLU A 228 -20.61 -2.56 20.08
C GLU A 228 -19.91 -3.87 20.47
N ALA A 229 -18.60 -3.95 20.23
CA ALA A 229 -17.79 -5.08 20.65
C ALA A 229 -16.81 -4.64 21.73
N TYR A 230 -16.88 -5.32 22.87
CA TYR A 230 -16.02 -5.11 24.01
C TYR A 230 -14.72 -5.92 23.87
N LEU A 231 -13.63 -5.34 24.37
CA LEU A 231 -12.34 -6.02 24.46
C LEU A 231 -12.44 -7.23 25.41
N ASN A 232 -11.95 -8.40 24.97
CA ASN A 232 -12.06 -9.65 25.73
C ASN A 232 -10.72 -10.37 25.92
N VAL A 233 -9.88 -10.39 24.88
CA VAL A 233 -8.54 -10.98 24.94
C VAL A 233 -7.52 -10.07 24.28
N ALA A 234 -6.29 -10.09 24.79
CA ALA A 234 -5.16 -9.43 24.16
C ALA A 234 -3.89 -10.25 24.44
N GLY A 235 -3.00 -10.33 23.46
CA GLY A 235 -1.73 -11.06 23.61
C GLY A 235 -0.81 -10.86 22.41
N MET A 236 0.22 -11.70 22.33
CA MET A 236 1.18 -11.69 21.23
C MET A 236 1.16 -13.01 20.48
N LEU A 237 1.38 -12.95 19.17
CA LEU A 237 1.43 -14.07 18.24
C LEU A 237 2.75 -14.06 17.49
N HIS A 238 3.28 -15.24 17.23
CA HIS A 238 4.38 -15.42 16.28
C HIS A 238 3.83 -15.82 14.90
N GLY A 239 4.41 -15.26 13.84
CA GLY A 239 4.08 -15.62 12.45
C GLY A 239 2.86 -14.88 11.88
N PRO A 240 2.59 -15.04 10.57
CA PRO A 240 1.40 -14.48 9.93
C PRO A 240 0.13 -15.01 10.60
N PRO A 241 -0.94 -14.20 10.70
CA PRO A 241 -2.14 -14.52 11.48
C PRO A 241 -2.87 -15.80 11.05
N GLU A 242 -2.60 -16.30 9.84
CA GLU A 242 -3.19 -17.51 9.28
C GLU A 242 -2.51 -18.81 9.79
N GLU A 243 -1.26 -18.73 10.26
CA GLU A 243 -0.46 -19.86 10.78
C GLU A 243 0.06 -19.60 12.21
N SER A 244 -0.53 -18.62 12.89
CA SER A 244 0.04 -18.05 14.11
C SER A 244 -0.09 -18.94 15.35
N GLY A 245 0.95 -18.97 16.18
CA GLY A 245 0.94 -19.56 17.53
C GLY A 245 1.09 -18.50 18.62
N TYR A 246 0.46 -18.74 19.78
CA TYR A 246 0.52 -17.83 20.92
C TYR A 246 1.92 -17.79 21.54
N LEU A 247 2.44 -16.59 21.75
CA LEU A 247 3.69 -16.39 22.48
C LEU A 247 3.43 -16.44 23.98
N VAL A 248 4.06 -17.40 24.65
CA VAL A 248 4.03 -17.50 26.11
C VAL A 248 4.90 -16.39 26.70
N PRO A 249 4.38 -15.56 27.63
CA PRO A 249 5.19 -14.51 28.27
C PRO A 249 6.27 -15.13 29.16
N ALA A 250 7.44 -14.50 29.17
CA ALA A 250 8.55 -14.86 30.07
C ALA A 250 8.20 -14.55 31.54
N GLU A 251 7.47 -13.46 31.79
CA GLU A 251 6.96 -13.12 33.11
C GLU A 251 5.48 -12.75 33.02
N SER A 252 4.68 -13.25 33.96
CA SER A 252 3.26 -12.91 34.10
C SER A 252 2.94 -12.63 35.57
N LYS A 253 2.49 -11.42 35.87
CA LYS A 253 2.10 -10.97 37.20
C LYS A 253 0.65 -10.54 37.21
N ASN A 254 -0.09 -10.95 38.25
CA ASN A 254 -1.47 -10.53 38.48
C ASN A 254 -1.57 -9.83 39.83
N THR A 255 -2.11 -8.63 39.84
CA THR A 255 -2.46 -7.89 41.05
C THR A 255 -3.98 -7.74 41.11
N ARG A 256 -4.61 -8.28 42.16
CA ARG A 256 -6.05 -8.15 42.39
C ARG A 256 -6.34 -7.12 43.47
N GLN A 257 -7.26 -6.21 43.20
CA GLN A 257 -7.78 -5.24 44.16
C GLN A 257 -9.31 -5.27 44.09
N GLY A 258 -9.94 -6.02 45.00
CA GLY A 258 -11.38 -6.24 45.00
C GLY A 258 -11.88 -6.90 43.69
N LYS A 259 -12.83 -6.24 43.00
CA LYS A 259 -13.37 -6.70 41.71
C LYS A 259 -12.51 -6.31 40.49
N ALA A 260 -11.38 -5.64 40.70
CA ALA A 260 -10.43 -5.28 39.66
C ALA A 260 -9.22 -6.23 39.67
N SER A 261 -8.75 -6.65 38.50
CA SER A 261 -7.51 -7.39 38.32
C SER A 261 -6.65 -6.74 37.24
N ASN A 262 -5.39 -6.51 37.57
CA ASN A 262 -4.39 -5.96 36.67
C ASN A 262 -3.38 -7.05 36.36
N TRP A 263 -3.17 -7.31 35.07
CA TRP A 263 -2.15 -8.24 34.60
C TRP A 263 -1.02 -7.47 33.93
N MET A 264 0.21 -7.86 34.25
CA MET A 264 1.40 -7.43 33.56
C MET A 264 2.07 -8.67 32.98
N GLN A 265 2.16 -8.74 31.67
CA GLN A 265 2.86 -9.78 30.94
C GLN A 265 4.06 -9.17 30.23
N ARG A 266 5.19 -9.87 30.25
CA ARG A 266 6.45 -9.44 29.65
C ARG A 266 7.00 -10.54 28.77
N TRP A 267 7.36 -10.18 27.56
CA TRP A 267 8.03 -11.02 26.57
C TRP A 267 9.43 -10.46 26.34
N ARG A 268 10.44 -11.33 26.43
CA ARG A 268 11.83 -11.01 26.11
C ARG A 268 12.22 -11.79 24.86
N PHE A 269 12.88 -11.11 23.95
CA PHE A 269 13.34 -11.68 22.69
C PHE A 269 14.87 -11.68 22.71
N ASP A 270 15.47 -12.82 23.06
CA ASP A 270 16.93 -12.97 23.22
C ASP A 270 17.69 -12.99 21.88
N GLN A 271 16.97 -13.03 20.75
CA GLN A 271 17.45 -12.98 19.37
C GLN A 271 16.43 -12.16 18.56
N PRO A 272 16.85 -11.39 17.53
CA PRO A 272 15.88 -10.77 16.61
C PRO A 272 15.06 -11.89 15.99
N LEU A 273 13.76 -11.89 16.29
CA LEU A 273 12.84 -12.90 15.81
C LEU A 273 12.85 -12.84 14.29
N GLY A 274 13.45 -13.83 13.63
CA GLY A 274 13.48 -13.94 12.16
C GLY A 274 12.11 -14.18 11.52
N TYR A 275 11.03 -13.81 12.22
CA TYR A 275 9.64 -13.99 11.84
C TYR A 275 8.81 -12.78 12.30
N PRO A 276 7.80 -12.38 11.52
CA PRO A 276 6.95 -11.26 11.89
C PRO A 276 6.14 -11.58 13.16
N THR A 277 6.15 -10.65 14.11
CA THR A 277 5.45 -10.78 15.39
C THR A 277 4.34 -9.75 15.48
N PHE A 278 3.18 -10.17 15.98
CA PHE A 278 2.00 -9.33 16.05
C PHE A 278 1.45 -9.26 17.47
N VAL A 279 0.99 -8.08 17.86
CA VAL A 279 0.03 -7.94 18.97
C VAL A 279 -1.35 -8.21 18.41
N TYR A 280 -2.11 -9.11 19.03
CA TYR A 280 -3.51 -9.33 18.67
C TYR A 280 -4.44 -8.92 19.80
N ARG A 281 -5.65 -8.52 19.42
CA ARG A 281 -6.75 -8.17 20.33
C ARG A 281 -8.05 -8.73 19.80
N GLY A 282 -8.77 -9.46 20.65
CA GLY A 282 -10.08 -10.00 20.35
C GLY A 282 -11.18 -9.11 20.93
N TYR A 283 -12.11 -8.71 20.06
CA TYR A 283 -13.32 -7.96 20.40
C TYR A 283 -14.54 -8.88 20.24
N GLY A 284 -15.43 -8.86 21.25
CA GLY A 284 -16.64 -9.70 21.31
C GLY A 284 -16.55 -10.85 22.32
N GLY A 285 -17.66 -11.58 22.51
CA GLY A 285 -17.76 -12.68 23.48
C GLY A 285 -16.94 -13.93 23.08
N GLY A 286 -16.36 -14.63 24.06
CA GLY A 286 -15.57 -15.86 23.83
C GLY A 286 -14.17 -15.59 23.24
N SER A 287 -13.73 -16.37 22.26
CA SER A 287 -12.48 -16.12 21.51
C SER A 287 -12.57 -14.95 20.52
N GLY A 288 -13.77 -14.34 20.39
CA GLY A 288 -14.05 -13.12 19.63
C GLY A 288 -14.15 -13.34 18.11
N PRO A 289 -15.23 -12.89 17.44
CA PRO A 289 -15.33 -12.94 15.98
C PRO A 289 -14.44 -11.90 15.28
N LEU A 290 -13.98 -10.88 16.01
CA LEU A 290 -13.14 -9.82 15.48
C LEU A 290 -11.78 -9.82 16.17
N GLN A 291 -10.73 -10.08 15.40
CA GLN A 291 -9.36 -9.98 15.85
C GLN A 291 -8.64 -8.86 15.10
N VAL A 292 -8.00 -7.97 15.85
CA VAL A 292 -7.21 -6.86 15.32
C VAL A 292 -5.75 -7.13 15.62
N PHE A 293 -4.93 -7.12 14.57
CA PHE A 293 -3.50 -7.40 14.64
C PHE A 293 -2.71 -6.12 14.37
N TYR A 294 -1.67 -5.89 15.18
CA TYR A 294 -0.73 -4.78 15.02
C TYR A 294 0.68 -5.36 14.85
N PRO A 295 1.39 -5.05 13.75
CA PRO A 295 2.77 -5.51 13.57
C PRO A 295 3.68 -4.85 14.59
N ILE A 296 4.66 -5.60 15.07
CA ILE A 296 5.70 -5.12 15.98
C ILE A 296 7.00 -4.98 15.20
N PRO A 297 7.82 -3.95 15.47
CA PRO A 297 9.14 -3.83 14.86
C PRO A 297 10.00 -5.08 15.14
N GLU A 298 10.67 -5.61 14.11
CA GLU A 298 11.54 -6.79 14.23
C GLU A 298 12.76 -6.53 15.14
N ALA A 299 13.09 -5.27 15.37
CA ALA A 299 14.16 -4.83 16.27
C ALA A 299 13.75 -4.78 17.75
N ALA A 300 12.48 -5.04 18.09
CA ALA A 300 12.01 -5.01 19.47
C ALA A 300 12.64 -6.15 20.29
N THR A 301 13.24 -5.81 21.42
CA THR A 301 13.94 -6.73 22.33
C THR A 301 13.08 -7.11 23.53
N GLU A 302 12.18 -6.22 23.94
CA GLU A 302 11.26 -6.44 25.04
C GLU A 302 9.88 -5.86 24.72
N CYS A 303 8.83 -6.65 24.95
CA CYS A 303 7.46 -6.16 24.92
C CYS A 303 6.78 -6.40 26.26
N THR A 304 6.04 -5.42 26.73
CA THR A 304 5.23 -5.51 27.95
C THR A 304 3.77 -5.21 27.62
N ALA A 305 2.86 -6.05 28.10
CA ALA A 305 1.43 -5.82 28.04
C ALA A 305 0.89 -5.60 29.45
N THR A 306 0.21 -4.48 29.63
CA THR A 306 -0.57 -4.19 30.83
C THR A 306 -2.04 -4.24 30.49
N THR A 307 -2.78 -5.15 31.14
CA THR A 307 -4.22 -5.25 30.98
C THR A 307 -4.92 -5.01 32.31
N SER A 308 -6.02 -4.28 32.28
CA SER A 308 -6.86 -4.03 33.45
C SER A 308 -8.25 -4.59 33.20
N LYS A 309 -8.75 -5.38 34.15
CA LYS A 309 -10.06 -6.02 34.12
C LYS A 309 -10.85 -5.56 35.33
N LYS A 310 -12.12 -5.19 35.12
CA LYS A 310 -13.06 -4.85 36.20
C LYS A 310 -14.36 -5.60 35.97
N ALA A 311 -14.85 -6.32 37.00
CA ALA A 311 -16.11 -7.06 36.93
C ALA A 311 -16.22 -7.99 35.69
N ASN A 312 -15.14 -8.71 35.38
CA ASN A 312 -15.02 -9.59 34.21
C ASN A 312 -14.99 -8.93 32.81
N VAL A 313 -14.93 -7.60 32.72
CA VAL A 313 -14.74 -6.88 31.45
C VAL A 313 -13.32 -6.28 31.40
N LEU A 314 -12.60 -6.41 30.28
CA LEU A 314 -11.32 -5.72 30.09
C LEU A 314 -11.57 -4.23 29.83
N GLN A 315 -10.99 -3.37 30.65
CA GLN A 315 -11.13 -1.91 30.55
C GLN A 315 -10.01 -1.26 29.73
N SER A 316 -8.83 -1.85 29.74
CA SER A 316 -7.70 -1.33 28.96
C SER A 316 -6.70 -2.44 28.70
N ALA A 317 -6.10 -2.43 27.52
CA ALA A 317 -4.87 -3.15 27.23
C ALA A 317 -3.88 -2.18 26.60
N VAL A 318 -2.69 -2.09 27.17
CA VAL A 318 -1.61 -1.22 26.69
C VAL A 318 -0.40 -2.10 26.44
N PHE A 319 0.13 -2.03 25.23
CA PHE A 319 1.35 -2.73 24.85
C PHE A 319 2.45 -1.69 24.66
N VAL A 320 3.62 -1.98 25.23
CA VAL A 320 4.81 -1.14 25.14
C VAL A 320 5.94 -2.05 24.70
N CYS A 321 6.44 -1.84 23.48
CA CYS A 321 7.58 -2.56 22.93
C CYS A 321 8.78 -1.62 22.80
N ARG A 322 9.95 -2.13 23.17
CA ARG A 322 11.23 -1.41 23.20
C ARG A 322 12.28 -2.10 22.33
#